data_AF-A0A6J4JIA6-F1
#
_entry.id   AF-A0A6J4JIA6-F1
#
_cell.length_a   1.000
_cell.length_b   1.000
_cell.length_c   1.000
_cell.angle_alpha   90.00
_cell.angle_beta   90.00
_cell.angle_gamma   90.00
#
_symmetry.space_group_name_H-M   'P 1'
#
loop_
_entity.id
_entity.type
_entity.pdbx_description
1 polymer ?
#
loop_
_entity_poly.entity_id
_entity_poly.type
_entity_poly.pdbx_seq_one_letter_code
_entity_poly.pdbx_strand_id
1 'polypeptide(L)' 'MALSTYGPALDLHAGGADLRFPHHAYEAAQAEAATGVTPFARSWMHVGTVQLDGAKMAKSTGNLVFAADLVERTS' A
#
# COMPACT_ATOMS: atom_id res chain seq x y z
N MET A 1 -2.21 -12.05 6.32
CA MET A 1 -1.29 -11.70 7.43
C MET A 1 -1.91 -10.76 8.46
N ALA A 2 -2.65 -9.72 8.03
CA ALA A 2 -3.28 -8.79 8.97
C ALA A 2 -4.15 -9.51 10.02
N LEU A 3 -5.04 -10.40 9.59
CA LEU A 3 -5.96 -11.13 10.47
C LEU A 3 -5.26 -11.95 11.56
N SER A 4 -4.19 -12.67 11.19
CA SER A 4 -3.44 -13.51 12.13
C SER A 4 -2.63 -12.71 13.15
N THR A 5 -2.36 -11.44 12.86
CA THR A 5 -1.49 -10.60 13.70
C THR A 5 -2.29 -9.65 14.58
N TYR A 6 -3.35 -9.06 14.03
CA TYR A 6 -4.10 -7.98 14.66
C TYR A 6 -5.56 -8.34 14.96
N GLY A 7 -6.00 -9.54 14.58
CA GLY A 7 -7.38 -9.97 14.72
C GLY A 7 -8.26 -9.51 13.55
N PRO A 8 -9.59 -9.60 13.70
CA PRO A 8 -10.52 -9.52 12.58
C PRO A 8 -10.74 -8.10 12.04
N ALA A 9 -10.30 -7.06 12.75
CA ALA A 9 -10.41 -5.67 12.34
C ALA A 9 -9.19 -4.84 12.76
N LEU A 10 -8.94 -3.76 12.03
CA LEU A 10 -7.82 -2.83 12.21
C LEU A 10 -8.33 -1.40 12.44
N ASP A 11 -7.60 -0.61 13.24
CA ASP A 11 -7.89 0.82 13.34
C ASP A 11 -7.42 1.57 12.08
N LEU A 12 -6.22 1.29 11.60
CA LEU A 12 -5.62 1.92 10.42
C LEU A 12 -5.02 0.87 9.49
N HIS A 13 -5.40 0.92 8.22
CA HIS A 13 -4.74 0.16 7.17
C HIS A 13 -4.13 1.10 6.11
N ALA A 14 -2.89 0.87 5.73
CA ALA A 14 -2.10 1.82 4.94
C ALA A 14 -1.38 1.18 3.75
N GLY A 15 -1.17 1.95 2.69
CA GLY A 15 -0.45 1.51 1.50
C GLY A 15 -0.26 2.61 0.46
N GLY A 16 0.34 2.27 -0.68
CA GLY A 16 0.40 3.17 -1.83
C GLY A 16 -1.01 3.47 -2.38
N ALA A 17 -1.20 4.64 -2.99
CA ALA A 17 -2.47 5.00 -3.62
C ALA A 17 -2.91 4.03 -4.72
N ASP A 18 -1.95 3.41 -5.40
CA ASP A 18 -2.15 2.35 -6.39
C ASP A 18 -2.70 1.05 -5.78
N LEU A 19 -2.53 0.83 -4.47
CA LEU A 19 -3.06 -0.34 -3.78
C LEU A 19 -4.53 -0.19 -3.38
N ARG A 20 -5.09 1.02 -3.41
CA ARG A 20 -6.51 1.24 -3.05
C ARG A 20 -7.44 0.31 -3.82
N PHE A 21 -7.18 0.13 -5.12
CA PHE A 21 -7.88 -0.82 -5.96
C PHE A 21 -6.92 -1.46 -6.96
N PRO A 22 -6.97 -2.79 -7.16
CA PRO A 22 -7.91 -3.74 -6.56
C PRO A 22 -7.49 -4.27 -5.18
N HIS A 23 -6.23 -4.05 -4.78
CA HIS A 23 -5.62 -4.77 -3.67
C HIS A 23 -6.36 -4.62 -2.34
N HIS A 24 -6.48 -3.40 -1.82
CA HIS A 24 -7.14 -3.14 -0.53
C HIS A 24 -8.64 -3.43 -0.55
N ALA A 25 -9.31 -3.17 -1.68
CA ALA A 25 -10.73 -3.47 -1.84
C ALA A 25 -11.01 -4.98 -1.70
N TYR A 26 -10.19 -5.82 -2.33
CA TYR A 26 -10.33 -7.27 -2.22
C TYR A 26 -9.82 -7.84 -0.91
N GLU A 27 -8.78 -7.24 -0.32
CA GLU A 27 -8.35 -7.63 1.02
C GLU A 27 -9.45 -7.39 2.06
N ALA A 28 -10.11 -6.23 2.03
CA ALA A 28 -11.24 -5.93 2.90
C ALA A 28 -12.39 -6.92 2.65
N ALA A 29 -12.80 -7.11 1.40
CA ALA A 29 -13.87 -8.05 1.07
C ALA A 29 -13.58 -9.49 1.53
N GLN A 30 -12.35 -9.96 1.36
CA GLN A 30 -11.91 -11.29 1.81
C GLN A 30 -11.90 -11.38 3.35
N ALA A 31 -11.39 -10.37 4.04
CA ALA A 31 -11.33 -10.33 5.49
C ALA A 31 -12.73 -10.30 6.12
N GLU A 32 -13.62 -9.46 5.61
CA GLU A 32 -14.99 -9.33 6.09
C GLU A 32 -15.79 -10.61 5.82
N ALA A 33 -15.64 -11.21 4.64
CA ALA A 33 -16.30 -12.49 4.31
C ALA A 33 -15.81 -13.65 5.18
N ALA A 34 -14.51 -13.70 5.50
CA ALA A 34 -13.93 -14.79 6.30
C ALA A 34 -14.24 -14.68 7.80
N THR A 35 -14.42 -13.46 8.32
CA THR A 35 -14.55 -13.22 9.77
C THR A 35 -15.95 -12.80 10.21
N GLY A 36 -16.79 -12.31 9.29
CA GLY A 36 -18.08 -11.71 9.60
C GLY A 36 -17.99 -10.35 10.30
N VAL A 37 -16.78 -9.79 10.45
CA VAL A 37 -16.56 -8.50 11.10
C VAL A 37 -16.41 -7.41 10.05
N THR A 38 -17.15 -6.31 10.21
CA THR A 38 -17.09 -5.13 9.33
C THR A 38 -17.16 -3.83 10.15
N PRO A 39 -16.41 -2.77 9.76
CA PRO A 39 -15.45 -2.75 8.66
C PRO A 39 -14.17 -3.51 9.00
N PHE A 40 -13.51 -4.09 7.99
CA PHE A 40 -12.16 -4.66 8.18
C PHE A 40 -11.16 -3.61 8.70
N ALA A 41 -11.20 -2.38 8.19
CA ALA A 41 -10.39 -1.27 8.68
C ALA A 41 -11.24 -0.03 8.93
N ARG A 42 -11.09 0.59 10.11
CA ARG A 42 -11.85 1.79 10.51
C ARG A 42 -11.37 3.05 9.80
N SER A 43 -10.11 3.06 9.37
CA SER A 43 -9.49 4.17 8.64
C SER A 43 -8.45 3.67 7.65
N TRP A 44 -8.28 4.43 6.57
CA TRP A 44 -7.38 4.08 5.46
C TRP A 44 -6.42 5.23 5.17
N MET A 45 -5.14 4.93 4.99
CA MET A 45 -4.13 5.90 4.56
C MET A 45 -3.48 5.47 3.25
N HIS A 46 -3.54 6.34 2.25
CA HIS A 46 -2.95 6.08 0.93
C HIS A 46 -1.88 7.13 0.62
N VAL A 47 -0.63 6.70 0.50
CA VAL A 47 0.50 7.59 0.16
C VAL A 47 0.56 7.81 -1.35
N GLY A 48 0.89 9.04 -1.75
CA GLY A 48 1.04 9.42 -3.15
C GLY A 48 2.16 8.66 -3.88
N THR A 49 2.14 8.74 -5.21
CA THR A 49 3.15 8.09 -6.06
C THR A 49 4.39 8.99 -6.19
N VAL A 50 5.57 8.40 -6.10
CA VAL A 50 6.84 9.09 -6.37
C VAL A 50 7.00 9.31 -7.87
N GLN A 51 7.40 10.53 -8.25
CA GLN A 51 7.65 10.93 -9.63
C GLN A 51 9.10 11.37 -9.80
N LEU A 52 9.65 11.10 -10.98
CA LEU A 52 10.96 11.55 -11.44
C LEU A 52 10.76 12.22 -12.80
N ASP A 53 11.19 13.48 -12.93
CA ASP A 53 11.08 14.28 -14.15
C ASP A 53 9.66 14.30 -14.76
N GLY A 54 8.65 14.40 -13.88
CA GLY A 54 7.23 14.44 -14.28
C GLY A 54 6.64 13.09 -14.69
N ALA A 55 7.40 12.00 -14.62
CA ALA A 55 6.92 10.64 -14.87
C ALA A 55 6.81 9.84 -13.57
N LYS A 56 5.79 8.99 -13.46
CA LYS A 56 5.69 8.00 -12.37
C LYS A 56 6.95 7.15 -12.35
N MET A 57 7.53 6.96 -11.17
CA MET A 57 8.61 6.00 -10.97
C MET A 57 8.02 4.58 -10.94
N ALA A 58 8.37 3.75 -11.91
CA ALA A 58 7.91 2.37 -12.01
C ALA A 58 8.92 1.46 -12.72
N LYS A 59 8.87 0.16 -12.43
CA LYS A 59 9.73 -0.82 -13.09
C LYS A 59 9.48 -0.88 -14.60
N SER A 60 8.22 -0.78 -15.01
CA SER A 60 7.79 -0.84 -16.42
C SER A 60 8.28 0.34 -17.26
N THR A 61 8.51 1.50 -16.64
CA THR A 61 9.02 2.71 -17.30
C THR A 61 10.55 2.75 -17.34
N GLY A 62 11.24 1.80 -16.69
CA GLY A 62 12.70 1.73 -16.68
C GLY A 62 13.39 2.89 -15.94
N ASN A 63 12.64 3.72 -15.22
CA ASN A 63 13.11 4.95 -14.57
C ASN A 63 13.27 4.81 -13.04
N LEU A 64 13.51 3.59 -12.56
CA LEU A 64 13.73 3.36 -11.14
C LEU A 64 15.08 3.94 -10.70
N VAL A 65 15.08 4.62 -9.56
CA VAL A 65 16.29 4.98 -8.82
C VAL A 65 16.26 4.19 -7.51
N PHE A 66 17.30 3.40 -7.26
CA PHE A 66 17.40 2.69 -5.99
C PHE A 66 17.78 3.65 -4.86
N ALA A 67 17.17 3.46 -3.70
CA ALA A 67 17.41 4.32 -2.54
C ALA A 67 18.89 4.32 -2.12
N ALA A 68 19.59 3.20 -2.22
CA ALA A 68 21.01 3.10 -1.91
C ALA A 68 21.86 3.99 -2.83
N ASP A 69 21.68 3.86 -4.15
CA ASP A 69 22.37 4.69 -5.14
C ASP A 69 22.08 6.19 -4.96
N LEU A 70 20.84 6.54 -4.57
CA LEU A 70 20.47 7.93 -4.30
C LEU A 70 21.22 8.48 -3.08
N VAL A 71 21.30 7.70 -1.99
CA VAL A 71 21.99 8.12 -0.76
C VAL A 71 23.47 8.37 -1.05
N GLU A 72 24.17 7.46 -1.74
CA GLU A 72 25.60 7.61 -2.09
C GLU A 72 25.89 8.84 -2.95
N ARG A 73 24.95 9.26 -3.80
CA ARG A 73 25.11 10.47 -4.64
C ARG A 73 24.93 11.78 -3.87
N THR A 74 24.37 11.72 -2.67
CA THR A 74 24.00 12.89 -1.86
C THR A 74 24.79 13.02 -0.56
N SER A 75 25.58 12.01 -0.22
CA SER A 75 26.60 12.03 0.84
C SER A 75 27.90 12.67 0.37
#